data_AF-G4QG16-F1
#
_entry.id   AF-G4QG16-F1
#
_cell.length_a   1.000
_cell.length_b   1.000
_cell.length_c   1.000
_cell.angle_alpha   90.00
_cell.angle_beta   90.00
_cell.angle_gamma   90.00
#
_symmetry.space_group_name_H-M   'P 1'
#
loop_
_entity.id
_entity.type
_entity.pdbx_description
1 polymer ?
#
loop_
_entity_poly.entity_id
_entity_poly.type
_entity_poly.pdbx_seq_one_letter_code
_entity_poly.pdbx_strand_id
1 'polypeptide(L)'
;MMKNSVRGIFGFAVIFCIYLVSLFSFHYFTIPLPPALIGIFILLISLLMLGRVPAAITQSARPLLAHMGLFLLPALISVLLYGDLFAKYYAALIVAILLSTLLSLGITLWLSQRILSGVSKSVAVKTPMASEDQENDN
;
A
#
# COMPACT_ATOMS: atom_id res chain seq x y z
N MET A 1 -11.40 32.45 2.34
CA MET A 1 -10.85 31.56 1.30
C MET A 1 -9.40 31.08 1.55
N MET A 2 -8.59 31.73 2.42
CA MET A 2 -7.16 31.41 2.60
C MET A 2 -6.81 30.26 3.60
N LYS A 3 -7.74 29.82 4.47
CA LYS A 3 -7.43 28.85 5.56
C LYS A 3 -7.17 27.41 5.07
N ASN A 4 -7.54 27.07 3.84
CA ASN A 4 -7.42 25.71 3.32
C ASN A 4 -6.04 25.45 2.69
N SER A 5 -5.41 26.48 2.09
CA SER A 5 -4.06 26.37 1.53
C SER A 5 -2.99 26.17 2.61
N VAL A 6 -3.19 26.75 3.80
CA VAL A 6 -2.28 26.57 4.95
C VAL A 6 -2.26 25.11 5.41
N ARG A 7 -3.41 24.42 5.33
CA ARG A 7 -3.51 23.00 5.66
C ARG A 7 -2.75 22.13 4.65
N GLY A 8 -2.76 22.46 3.36
CA GLY A 8 -2.02 21.73 2.33
C GLY A 8 -0.50 21.84 2.48
N ILE A 9 -0.01 23.05 2.77
CA ILE A 9 1.43 23.29 3.03
C ILE A 9 1.88 22.56 4.31
N PHE A 10 1.04 22.57 5.35
CA PHE A 10 1.32 21.82 6.57
C PHE A 10 1.36 20.30 6.31
N GLY A 11 0.47 19.77 5.47
CA GLY A 11 0.50 18.36 5.05
C GLY A 11 1.77 17.98 4.31
N PHE A 12 2.20 18.81 3.35
CA PHE A 12 3.46 18.60 2.63
C PHE A 12 4.67 18.68 3.57
N ALA A 13 4.72 19.66 4.47
CA ALA A 13 5.78 19.79 5.46
C ALA A 13 5.86 18.58 6.40
N VAL A 14 4.72 18.04 6.84
CA VAL A 14 4.68 16.83 7.67
C VAL A 14 5.19 15.61 6.91
N ILE A 15 4.77 15.40 5.66
CA ILE A 15 5.25 14.30 4.81
C ILE A 15 6.76 14.42 4.57
N PHE A 16 7.24 15.64 4.29
CA PHE A 16 8.66 15.91 4.08
C PHE A 16 9.49 15.69 5.35
N CYS A 17 8.97 16.09 6.52
CA CYS A 17 9.63 15.86 7.79
C CYS A 17 9.70 14.36 8.12
N ILE A 18 8.61 13.61 7.88
CA ILE A 18 8.60 12.15 8.00
C ILE A 18 9.61 11.51 7.05
N TYR A 19 9.72 12.00 5.82
CA TYR A 19 10.73 11.53 4.87
C TYR A 19 12.15 11.80 5.37
N LEU A 20 12.44 12.98 5.92
CA LEU A 20 13.76 13.28 6.51
C LEU A 20 14.09 12.37 7.70
N VAL A 21 13.15 12.15 8.61
CA VAL A 21 13.33 11.22 9.74
C VAL A 21 13.58 9.79 9.25
N SER A 22 12.88 9.39 8.19
CA SER A 22 13.07 8.08 7.55
C SER A 22 14.44 7.95 6.88
N LEU A 23 14.91 9.02 6.23
CA LEU A 23 16.23 9.08 5.60
C LEU A 23 17.36 9.00 6.63
N PHE A 24 17.21 9.71 7.75
CA PHE A 24 18.15 9.66 8.86
C PHE A 24 18.17 8.26 9.49
N SER A 25 17.00 7.65 9.70
CA SER A 25 16.90 6.28 10.22
C SER A 25 17.55 5.26 9.29
N PHE A 26 17.39 5.40 7.96
CA PHE A 26 18.07 4.55 6.97
C PHE A 26 19.61 4.69 7.00
N HIS A 27 20.13 5.87 7.32
CA HIS A 27 21.58 6.05 7.41
C HIS A 27 22.18 5.35 8.64
N TYR A 28 21.44 5.33 9.76
CA TYR A 28 21.88 4.68 11.00
C TYR A 28 21.63 3.18 11.01
N PHE A 29 20.54 2.74 10.42
CA PHE A 29 20.17 1.34 10.32
C PHE A 29 20.49 0.91 8.89
N THR A 30 21.59 0.17 8.70
CA THR A 30 22.11 -0.33 7.42
C THR A 30 21.17 -1.34 6.72
N ILE A 31 19.86 -1.17 6.81
CA ILE A 31 18.85 -2.00 6.18
C ILE A 31 18.76 -1.61 4.70
N PRO A 32 18.82 -2.56 3.74
CA PRO A 32 18.70 -2.29 2.31
C PRO A 32 17.25 -1.99 1.88
N LEU A 33 16.50 -1.18 2.63
CA LEU A 33 15.10 -0.83 2.32
C LEU A 33 15.00 0.63 1.85
N PRO A 34 14.26 0.92 0.76
CA PRO A 34 14.00 2.29 0.32
C PRO A 34 13.44 3.16 1.46
N PRO A 35 13.93 4.40 1.64
CA PRO A 35 13.43 5.32 2.66
C PRO A 35 11.91 5.54 2.61
N ALA A 36 11.31 5.39 1.42
CA ALA A 36 9.86 5.46 1.21
C ALA A 36 9.08 4.39 2.00
N LEU A 37 9.61 3.17 2.13
CA LEU A 37 8.96 2.11 2.91
C LEU A 37 8.97 2.44 4.40
N ILE A 38 10.09 2.95 4.90
CA ILE A 38 10.24 3.40 6.29
C ILE A 38 9.26 4.54 6.59
N GLY A 39 9.11 5.48 5.64
CA GLY A 39 8.14 6.56 5.73
C GLY A 39 6.69 6.07 5.84
N ILE A 40 6.30 5.04 5.07
CA ILE A 40 4.97 4.42 5.17
C ILE A 40 4.77 3.76 6.53
N PHE A 41 5.77 3.07 7.07
CA PHE A 41 5.69 2.49 8.43
C PHE A 41 5.52 3.55 9.51
N ILE A 42 6.32 4.62 9.47
CA ILE A 42 6.20 5.75 10.40
C ILE A 42 4.83 6.44 10.27
N LEU A 43 4.37 6.65 9.03
CA LEU A 43 3.06 7.24 8.77
C LEU A 43 1.95 6.35 9.32
N LEU A 44 2.04 5.04 9.14
CA LEU A 44 1.09 4.05 9.68
C LEU A 44 1.03 4.13 11.20
N ILE A 45 2.17 4.14 11.89
CA ILE A 45 2.26 4.21 13.35
C ILE A 45 1.70 5.54 13.87
N SER A 46 2.08 6.64 13.23
CA SER A 46 1.59 7.98 13.55
C SER A 46 0.08 8.08 13.35
N LEU A 47 -0.45 7.52 12.25
CA LEU A 47 -1.87 7.47 11.96
C LEU A 47 -2.64 6.58 12.95
N LEU A 48 -2.06 5.45 13.35
CA LEU A 48 -2.65 4.55 14.35
C LEU A 48 -2.77 5.24 15.72
N MET A 49 -1.77 6.04 16.13
CA MET A 49 -1.89 6.87 17.34
C MET A 49 -2.88 8.03 17.19
N LEU A 50 -2.99 8.63 16.00
CA LEU A 50 -3.84 9.80 15.77
C LEU A 50 -5.32 9.44 15.52
N GLY A 51 -5.61 8.21 15.10
CA GLY A 51 -6.97 7.69 14.86
C GLY A 51 -7.75 8.39 13.74
N ARG A 52 -7.11 9.30 12.99
CA ARG A 52 -7.74 10.07 11.91
C ARG A 52 -6.73 10.38 10.81
N VAL A 53 -7.14 10.22 9.55
CA VAL A 53 -6.35 10.62 8.37
C VAL A 53 -6.55 12.13 8.14
N PRO A 54 -5.56 13.00 8.39
CA PRO A 54 -5.73 14.43 8.09
C PRO A 54 -5.93 14.65 6.59
N ALA A 55 -6.94 15.42 6.18
CA ALA A 55 -7.20 15.72 4.77
C ALA A 55 -6.00 16.37 4.05
N ALA A 56 -5.09 16.98 4.81
CA ALA A 56 -3.86 17.59 4.34
C ALA A 56 -2.90 16.59 3.67
N ILE A 57 -2.70 15.40 4.25
CA ILE A 57 -1.83 14.37 3.65
C ILE A 57 -2.46 13.79 2.38
N THR A 58 -3.78 13.62 2.36
CA THR A 58 -4.51 13.10 1.21
C THR A 58 -4.43 14.05 0.02
N GLN A 59 -4.48 15.37 0.27
CA GLN A 59 -4.42 16.39 -0.77
C GLN A 59 -3.01 16.53 -1.38
N SER A 60 -1.96 16.40 -0.56
CA SER A 60 -0.56 16.47 -1.01
C SER A 60 -0.11 15.18 -1.73
N ALA A 61 -0.62 14.01 -1.34
CA ALA A 61 -0.26 12.74 -1.97
C ALA A 61 -0.94 12.51 -3.33
N ARG A 62 -2.14 13.07 -3.56
CA ARG A 62 -2.91 12.93 -4.82
C ARG A 62 -2.11 13.21 -6.11
N PRO A 63 -1.40 14.34 -6.26
CA PRO A 63 -0.63 14.58 -7.47
C PRO A 63 0.55 13.61 -7.63
N LEU A 64 1.18 13.18 -6.53
CA LEU A 64 2.28 12.22 -6.57
C LEU A 64 1.81 10.82 -6.95
N LEU A 65 0.64 10.41 -6.44
CA LEU A 65 -0.04 9.17 -6.83
C LEU A 65 -0.49 9.21 -8.30
N ALA A 66 -1.04 10.34 -8.75
CA ALA A 66 -1.46 10.52 -10.15
C ALA A 66 -0.29 10.37 -11.14
N HIS A 67 0.93 10.64 -10.69
CA HIS A 67 2.15 10.53 -11.48
C HIS A 67 3.05 9.37 -11.03
N MET A 68 2.54 8.39 -10.26
CA MET A 68 3.32 7.20 -9.85
C MET A 68 3.95 6.44 -11.03
N GLY A 69 3.31 6.49 -12.20
CA GLY A 69 3.89 5.95 -13.44
C GLY A 69 5.27 6.54 -13.77
N LEU A 70 5.50 7.84 -13.49
CA LEU A 70 6.80 8.50 -13.67
C LEU A 70 7.85 8.02 -12.67
N PHE A 71 7.47 7.46 -11.52
CA PHE A 71 8.43 6.82 -10.58
C PHE A 71 8.74 5.37 -10.96
N LEU A 72 7.79 4.68 -11.62
CA LEU A 72 8.00 3.34 -12.13
C LEU A 72 8.92 3.33 -13.36
N LEU A 73 8.82 4.33 -14.24
CA LEU A 73 9.67 4.41 -15.45
C LEU A 73 11.18 4.36 -15.13
N PRO A 74 11.73 5.20 -14.22
CA PRO A 74 13.13 5.17 -13.82
C PRO A 74 13.56 3.83 -13.21
N ALA A 75 12.68 3.19 -12.43
CA ALA A 75 12.96 1.88 -11.85
C ALA A 75 12.98 0.78 -12.93
N LEU A 76 12.08 0.84 -13.91
CA LEU A 76 11.97 -0.11 -15.02
C LEU A 76 13.18 0.00 -15.97
N ILE A 77 13.54 1.21 -16.39
CA ILE A 77 14.68 1.43 -17.30
C ILE A 77 16.02 1.03 -16.67
N SER A 78 16.14 1.12 -15.34
CA SER A 78 17.32 0.62 -14.60
C SER A 78 17.50 -0.90 -14.79
N VAL A 79 16.41 -1.65 -14.73
CA VAL A 79 16.42 -3.11 -14.92
C VAL A 79 16.78 -3.49 -16.35
N LEU A 80 16.24 -2.77 -17.35
CA LEU A 80 16.51 -3.03 -18.77
C LEU A 80 17.99 -2.84 -19.15
N LEU A 81 18.72 -1.97 -18.45
CA LEU A 81 20.15 -1.74 -18.69
C LEU A 81 21.03 -2.97 -18.39
N TYR A 82 20.54 -3.89 -17.55
CA TYR A 82 21.19 -5.18 -17.25
C TYR A 82 20.71 -6.33 -18.16
N GLY A 83 20.21 -6.01 -19.35
CA GLY A 83 19.52 -6.91 -20.27
C GLY A 83 20.23 -8.24 -20.56
N ASP A 84 21.55 -8.26 -20.71
CA ASP A 84 22.32 -9.49 -20.97
C ASP A 84 22.24 -10.51 -19.81
N LEU A 85 22.26 -10.01 -18.57
CA LEU A 85 22.15 -10.87 -17.39
C LEU A 85 20.71 -11.39 -17.23
N PHE A 86 19.72 -10.56 -17.58
CA PHE A 86 18.32 -10.97 -17.65
C PHE A 86 18.08 -12.04 -18.71
N ALA A 87 18.64 -11.91 -19.91
CA ALA A 87 18.47 -12.88 -20.99
C ALA A 87 18.99 -14.28 -20.62
N LYS A 88 20.00 -14.36 -19.74
CA LYS A 88 20.55 -15.64 -19.26
C LYS A 88 19.74 -16.27 -18.12
N TYR A 89 19.09 -15.46 -17.27
CA TYR A 89 18.44 -15.94 -16.04
C TYR A 89 16.94 -15.62 -15.92
N TYR A 90 16.29 -15.17 -17.01
CA TYR A 90 14.87 -14.77 -17.01
C TYR A 90 13.95 -15.85 -16.46
N ALA A 91 14.19 -17.12 -16.79
CA ALA A 91 13.38 -18.24 -16.30
C ALA A 91 13.46 -18.37 -14.77
N ALA A 92 14.67 -18.30 -14.22
CA ALA A 92 14.88 -18.35 -12.77
C ALA A 92 14.27 -17.13 -12.07
N LEU A 93 14.34 -15.94 -12.67
CA LEU A 93 13.74 -14.71 -12.14
C LEU A 93 12.21 -14.78 -12.12
N ILE A 94 11.57 -15.20 -13.21
CA ILE A 94 10.12 -15.34 -13.30
C ILE A 94 9.64 -16.32 -12.23
N VAL A 95 10.30 -17.47 -12.11
CA VAL A 95 9.99 -18.48 -11.10
C VAL A 95 10.17 -17.91 -9.69
N ALA A 96 11.29 -17.23 -9.41
CA ALA A 96 11.53 -16.61 -8.10
C ALA A 96 10.49 -15.52 -7.75
N ILE A 97 10.07 -14.70 -8.71
CA ILE A 97 9.06 -13.65 -8.52
C ILE A 97 7.67 -14.28 -8.28
N LEU A 98 7.29 -15.28 -9.07
CA LEU A 98 6.03 -15.99 -8.90
C LEU A 98 5.96 -16.70 -7.56
N LEU A 99 7.00 -17.47 -7.20
CA LEU A 99 7.07 -18.16 -5.91
C LEU A 99 7.06 -17.18 -4.75
N SER A 100 7.83 -16.10 -4.79
CA SER A 100 7.86 -15.11 -3.70
C SER A 100 6.53 -14.37 -3.56
N THR A 101 5.86 -14.06 -4.67
CA THR A 101 4.55 -13.40 -4.65
C THR A 101 3.47 -14.34 -4.11
N LEU A 102 3.40 -15.59 -4.60
CA LEU A 102 2.46 -16.59 -4.08
C LEU A 102 2.71 -16.87 -2.60
N LEU A 103 3.98 -17.00 -2.21
CA LEU A 103 4.35 -17.25 -0.83
C LEU A 103 3.96 -16.07 0.07
N SER A 104 4.25 -14.84 -0.36
CA SER A 104 3.86 -13.61 0.35
C SER A 104 2.34 -13.51 0.51
N LEU A 105 1.58 -13.77 -0.57
CA LEU A 105 0.12 -13.76 -0.54
C LEU A 105 -0.43 -14.88 0.34
N GLY A 106 0.13 -16.08 0.28
CA GLY A 106 -0.23 -17.23 1.11
C GLY A 106 0.01 -16.97 2.59
N ILE A 107 1.18 -16.42 2.95
CA ILE A 107 1.50 -16.00 4.33
C ILE A 107 0.53 -14.90 4.78
N THR A 108 0.24 -13.92 3.93
CA THR A 108 -0.70 -12.83 4.24
C THR A 108 -2.12 -13.38 4.47
N LEU A 109 -2.59 -14.29 3.62
CA LEU A 109 -3.88 -14.95 3.76
C LEU A 109 -3.93 -15.79 5.05
N TRP A 110 -2.87 -16.54 5.34
CA TRP A 110 -2.77 -17.36 6.54
C TRP A 110 -2.76 -16.49 7.81
N LEU A 111 -1.96 -15.43 7.83
CA LEU A 111 -1.89 -14.49 8.94
C LEU A 111 -3.23 -13.75 9.12
N SER A 112 -3.87 -13.35 8.02
CA SER A 112 -5.19 -12.75 8.04
C SER A 112 -6.22 -13.72 8.60
N GLN A 113 -6.27 -14.97 8.16
CA GLN A 113 -7.15 -15.98 8.72
C GLN A 113 -6.85 -16.26 10.20
N ARG A 114 -5.58 -16.24 10.62
CA ARG A 114 -5.19 -16.41 12.02
C ARG A 114 -5.74 -15.28 12.89
N ILE A 115 -5.58 -14.03 12.47
CA ILE A 115 -6.02 -12.84 13.24
C ILE A 115 -7.53 -12.58 13.11
N LEU A 116 -8.12 -12.81 11.93
CA LEU A 116 -9.55 -12.65 11.63
C LEU A 116 -10.37 -13.94 11.81
N SER A 117 -9.81 -15.02 12.34
CA SER A 117 -10.59 -16.21 12.73
C SER A 117 -11.71 -15.89 13.74
N GLY A 118 -11.69 -14.70 14.36
CA GLY A 118 -12.81 -14.14 15.13
C GLY A 118 -13.85 -13.30 14.35
N VAL A 119 -13.63 -12.98 13.07
CA VAL A 119 -14.43 -12.04 12.24
C VAL A 119 -15.19 -12.75 11.11
N SER A 120 -14.92 -14.04 10.87
CA SER A 120 -15.51 -14.84 9.78
C SER A 120 -16.96 -15.32 10.03
N LYS A 121 -17.83 -14.46 10.56
CA LYS A 121 -19.28 -14.71 10.59
C LYS A 121 -20.12 -13.74 9.75
N SER A 122 -19.54 -12.63 9.26
CA SER A 122 -20.36 -11.53 8.70
C SER A 122 -20.40 -11.40 7.18
N VAL A 123 -19.67 -12.20 6.40
CA VAL A 123 -19.63 -12.04 4.91
C VAL A 123 -20.44 -13.12 4.19
N ALA A 124 -20.85 -14.19 4.87
CA ALA A 124 -21.58 -15.31 4.26
C ALA A 124 -23.13 -15.21 4.34
N VAL A 125 -23.70 -14.19 5.00
CA VAL A 125 -25.16 -14.11 5.21
C VAL A 125 -25.64 -12.66 5.10
N LYS A 126 -25.77 -12.11 3.88
CA LYS A 126 -26.87 -11.17 3.55
C LYS A 126 -26.99 -10.85 2.05
N THR A 127 -27.45 -11.82 1.27
CA THR A 127 -28.37 -11.50 0.17
C THR A 127 -29.46 -12.57 0.09
N PRO A 128 -30.55 -12.45 0.87
CA PRO A 128 -31.79 -13.12 0.53
C PRO A 128 -32.41 -12.35 -0.64
N MET A 129 -32.23 -12.84 -1.86
CA MET A 129 -33.19 -12.59 -2.94
C MET A 129 -34.25 -13.68 -2.78
N ALA A 130 -35.28 -13.39 -1.99
CA ALA A 130 -36.59 -12.97 -2.48
C ALA A 130 -37.40 -14.18 -2.97
N SER A 131 -37.93 -14.94 -2.02
CA SER A 131 -39.15 -15.71 -2.19
C SER A 131 -40.33 -14.73 -2.06
N GLU A 132 -40.82 -14.23 -3.18
CA GLU A 132 -42.18 -13.69 -3.30
C GLU A 132 -43.07 -14.81 -3.82
N ASP A 133 -43.61 -15.61 -2.91
CA ASP A 133 -44.79 -16.42 -3.17
C ASP A 133 -45.98 -15.68 -2.55
N GLN A 134 -46.70 -14.90 -3.37
CA GLN A 134 -48.12 -14.60 -3.15
C GLN A 134 -48.84 -14.60 -4.50
N GLU A 135 -48.94 -15.81 -5.06
CA GLU A 135 -50.08 -16.21 -5.87
C GLU A 135 -51.27 -16.37 -4.90
N ASN A 136 -52.19 -15.41 -4.96
CA ASN A 136 -53.40 -15.33 -4.15
C ASN A 136 -54.60 -15.41 -5.10
N ASP A 137 -55.13 -16.63 -5.28
CA ASP A 137 -56.45 -16.91 -5.85
C ASP A 137 -57.08 -18.06 -5.04
N ASN A 138 -57.76 -17.73 -3.93
CA ASN A 138 -59.04 -18.32 -3.50
C ASN A 138 -59.66 -17.55 -2.32
#